data_AF-A0A938ES28-F1
#
_entry.id   AF-A0A938ES28-F1
#
_cell.length_a   1.000
_cell.length_b   1.000
_cell.length_c   1.000
_cell.angle_alpha   90.00
_cell.angle_beta   90.00
_cell.angle_gamma   90.00
#
_symmetry.space_group_name_H-M   'P 1'
#
loop_
_entity.id
_entity.type
_entity.pdbx_description
1 polymer ?
#
loop_
_entity_poly.entity_id
_entity_poly.type
_entity_poly.pdbx_seq_one_letter_code
_entity_poly.pdbx_strand_id
1 'polypeptide(L)'
;MSDAAVRALALERLAEHLRGCARCPLSEGRTNVVVGAGDPDADLLFVGEAPGANEDRTGLPFVGQAGKLLDELLAGIGMTRDQVFIANVLKCRPPG
;
A
#
# COMPACT_ATOMS: atom_id res chain seq x y z
N MET A 1 -21.65 -9.94 8.35
CA MET A 1 -20.23 -9.55 8.32
C MET A 1 -20.12 -8.15 8.89
N SER A 2 -19.05 -7.80 9.59
CA SER A 2 -18.82 -6.42 10.04
C SER A 2 -18.49 -5.51 8.85
N ASP A 3 -18.69 -4.22 9.04
CA ASP A 3 -18.31 -3.16 8.10
C ASP A 3 -16.83 -3.26 7.70
N ALA A 4 -15.93 -3.45 8.67
CA ALA A 4 -14.50 -3.70 8.45
C ALA A 4 -14.23 -4.88 7.51
N ALA A 5 -14.94 -6.00 7.69
CA ALA A 5 -14.76 -7.19 6.87
C ALA A 5 -15.24 -6.97 5.42
N VAL A 6 -16.27 -6.15 5.22
CA VAL A 6 -16.72 -5.76 3.88
C VAL A 6 -15.66 -4.89 3.20
N ARG A 7 -15.06 -3.93 3.91
CA ARG A 7 -13.98 -3.08 3.36
C ARG A 7 -12.72 -3.87 3.05
N ALA A 8 -12.33 -4.81 3.92
CA ALA A 8 -11.23 -5.73 3.67
C ALA A 8 -11.44 -6.52 2.36
N LEU A 9 -12.62 -7.13 2.19
CA LEU A 9 -12.97 -7.87 0.98
C LEU A 9 -12.97 -6.96 -0.27
N ALA A 10 -13.44 -5.72 -0.15
CA ALA A 10 -13.41 -4.76 -1.26
C ALA A 10 -11.96 -4.42 -1.68
N LEU A 11 -11.05 -4.27 -0.72
CA LEU A 11 -9.62 -4.03 -0.98
C LEU A 11 -8.95 -5.25 -1.64
N GLU A 12 -9.27 -6.46 -1.21
CA GLU A 12 -8.79 -7.70 -1.84
C GLU A 12 -9.23 -7.79 -3.31
N ARG A 13 -10.52 -7.52 -3.58
CA ARG A 13 -11.05 -7.50 -4.95
C ARG A 13 -10.43 -6.40 -5.80
N LEU A 14 -10.16 -5.23 -5.21
CA LEU A 14 -9.43 -4.17 -5.88
C LEU A 14 -8.01 -4.60 -6.23
N ALA A 15 -7.32 -5.29 -5.32
CA ALA A 15 -5.98 -5.82 -5.59
C ALA A 15 -5.96 -6.85 -6.71
N GLU A 16 -6.93 -7.77 -6.72
CA GLU A 16 -7.08 -8.73 -7.81
C GLU A 16 -7.33 -8.04 -9.16
N HIS A 17 -8.23 -7.06 -9.19
CA HIS A 17 -8.49 -6.28 -10.40
C HIS A 17 -7.25 -5.54 -10.90
N LEU A 18 -6.50 -4.91 -10.00
CA LEU A 18 -5.34 -4.10 -10.36
C LEU A 18 -4.13 -4.94 -10.81
N ARG A 19 -4.01 -6.22 -10.42
CA ARG A 19 -2.94 -7.12 -10.92
C ARG A 19 -2.91 -7.18 -12.45
N GLY A 20 -4.07 -7.14 -13.09
CA GLY A 20 -4.22 -7.13 -14.55
C GLY A 20 -4.22 -5.73 -15.19
N CYS A 21 -4.06 -4.66 -14.41
CA CYS A 21 -4.11 -3.29 -14.95
C CYS A 21 -2.93 -3.04 -15.89
N ALA A 22 -3.23 -2.64 -17.14
CA ALA A 22 -2.25 -2.28 -18.16
C ALA A 22 -2.54 -0.89 -18.76
N ARG A 23 -3.13 0.01 -17.96
CA ARG A 23 -3.59 1.34 -18.42
C ARG A 23 -2.46 2.36 -18.60
N CYS A 24 -1.23 2.04 -18.22
CA CYS A 24 -0.06 2.91 -18.40
C CYS A 24 1.24 2.08 -18.51
N PRO A 25 2.34 2.64 -19.04
CA PRO A 25 3.60 1.92 -19.24
C PRO A 25 4.23 1.33 -17.98
N LEU A 26 3.86 1.82 -16.78
CA LEU A 26 4.38 1.28 -15.52
C LEU A 26 4.01 -0.18 -15.29
N SER A 27 3.01 -0.71 -16.00
CA SER A 27 2.69 -2.14 -15.94
C SER A 27 3.76 -3.05 -16.50
N GLU A 28 4.61 -2.54 -17.39
CA GLU A 28 5.63 -3.33 -18.09
C GLU A 28 6.85 -3.62 -17.19
N GLY A 29 7.14 -2.73 -16.23
CA GLY A 29 8.33 -2.80 -15.39
C GLY A 29 8.10 -3.26 -13.95
N ARG A 30 6.84 -3.46 -13.53
CA ARG A 30 6.53 -3.88 -12.15
C ARG A 30 6.70 -5.38 -11.96
N THR A 31 7.08 -5.78 -10.76
CA THR A 31 6.98 -7.17 -10.30
C THR A 31 5.63 -7.41 -9.66
N ASN A 32 5.21 -6.52 -8.75
CA ASN A 32 3.93 -6.59 -8.09
C ASN A 32 3.20 -5.25 -8.15
N VAL A 33 1.87 -5.31 -8.10
CA VAL A 33 1.05 -4.13 -7.84
C VAL A 33 0.98 -3.93 -6.33
N VAL A 34 1.22 -2.72 -5.87
CA VAL A 34 1.19 -2.35 -4.45
C VAL A 34 -0.03 -1.46 -4.21
N VAL A 35 -1.10 -2.06 -3.69
CA VAL A 35 -2.39 -1.37 -3.51
C VAL A 35 -2.40 -0.51 -2.26
N GLY A 36 -2.14 -1.14 -1.12
CA GLY A 36 -2.16 -0.58 0.21
C GLY A 36 -2.18 -1.68 1.25
N ALA A 37 -1.94 -1.34 2.51
CA ALA A 37 -1.96 -2.26 3.65
C ALA A 37 -2.30 -1.52 4.93
N GLY A 38 -2.82 -2.23 5.92
CA GLY A 38 -3.23 -1.68 7.21
C GLY A 38 -4.70 -1.96 7.52
N ASP A 39 -5.25 -1.25 8.50
CA ASP A 39 -6.65 -1.39 8.90
C ASP A 39 -7.60 -0.79 7.85
N PRO A 40 -8.50 -1.57 7.24
CA PRO A 40 -9.50 -1.08 6.28
C PRO A 40 -10.46 -0.03 6.86
N ASP A 41 -10.59 0.03 8.18
CA ASP A 41 -11.42 0.98 8.93
C ASP A 41 -10.58 2.06 9.64
N ALA A 42 -9.29 2.19 9.31
CA ALA A 42 -8.42 3.21 9.91
C ALA A 42 -8.96 4.63 9.71
N ASP A 43 -8.91 5.44 10.78
CA ASP A 43 -9.21 6.88 10.72
C ASP A 43 -8.10 7.69 10.01
N LEU A 44 -6.88 7.11 9.91
CA LEU A 44 -5.70 7.77 9.37
C LEU A 44 -5.15 7.01 8.16
N LEU A 45 -5.08 7.71 7.02
CA LEU A 45 -4.53 7.23 5.77
C LEU A 45 -3.24 7.97 5.40
N PHE A 46 -2.15 7.22 5.21
CA PHE A 46 -0.91 7.74 4.63
C PHE A 46 -0.85 7.42 3.15
N VAL A 47 -0.57 8.45 2.33
CA VAL A 47 -0.44 8.30 0.88
C VAL A 47 0.94 8.78 0.44
N GLY A 48 1.79 7.84 0.01
CA GLY A 48 3.05 8.14 -0.65
C GLY A 48 2.91 8.34 -2.16
N GLU A 49 4.01 8.63 -2.84
CA GLU A 49 4.03 8.85 -4.29
C GLU A 49 3.90 7.53 -5.06
N ALA A 50 4.86 6.62 -4.87
CA ALA A 50 5.00 5.41 -5.65
C ALA A 50 5.73 4.27 -4.90
N PRO A 51 5.57 3.01 -5.33
CA PRO A 51 6.35 1.89 -4.79
C PRO A 51 7.83 2.00 -5.16
N GLY A 52 8.70 1.75 -4.19
CA GLY A 52 10.13 1.54 -4.43
C GLY A 52 10.44 0.08 -4.80
N ALA A 53 11.73 -0.25 -4.94
CA ALA A 53 12.16 -1.58 -5.36
C ALA A 53 11.80 -2.69 -4.36
N ASN A 54 11.84 -2.40 -3.04
CA ASN A 54 11.45 -3.38 -2.04
C ASN A 54 9.93 -3.59 -2.04
N GLU A 55 9.16 -2.52 -2.16
CA GLU A 55 7.71 -2.55 -2.23
C GLU A 55 7.23 -3.31 -3.48
N ASP A 56 7.84 -3.04 -4.64
CA ASP A 56 7.56 -3.76 -5.88
C ASP A 56 7.87 -5.25 -5.74
N ARG A 57 8.96 -5.62 -5.06
CA ARG A 57 9.32 -7.02 -4.83
C ARG A 57 8.38 -7.76 -3.87
N THR A 58 7.91 -7.09 -2.81
CA THR A 58 7.08 -7.73 -1.77
C THR A 58 5.58 -7.58 -2.01
N GLY A 59 5.15 -6.63 -2.83
CA GLY A 59 3.75 -6.24 -2.97
C GLY A 59 3.20 -5.40 -1.82
N LEU A 60 4.05 -5.01 -0.85
CA LEU A 60 3.64 -4.29 0.36
C LEU A 60 4.13 -2.83 0.34
N PRO A 61 3.32 -1.86 0.77
CA PRO A 61 3.71 -0.45 0.78
C PRO A 61 4.68 -0.15 1.91
N PHE A 62 5.62 0.78 1.68
CA PHE A 62 6.52 1.35 2.69
C PHE A 62 7.32 0.28 3.46
N VAL A 63 7.95 -0.69 2.80
CA VAL A 63 8.79 -1.71 3.45
C VAL A 63 10.29 -1.38 3.40
N GLY A 64 10.67 -0.28 2.74
CA GLY A 64 12.02 0.27 2.72
C GLY A 64 12.36 1.18 3.90
N GLN A 65 13.38 2.03 3.72
CA GLN A 65 13.85 2.97 4.76
C GLN A 65 12.79 4.01 5.16
N ALA A 66 12.05 4.54 4.18
CA ALA A 66 10.92 5.44 4.45
C ALA A 66 9.83 4.77 5.29
N GLY A 67 9.67 3.45 5.14
CA GLY A 67 8.79 2.62 5.96
C GLY A 67 9.19 2.57 7.42
N LYS A 68 10.48 2.32 7.67
CA LYS A 68 11.03 2.30 9.04
C LYS A 68 10.87 3.66 9.72
N LEU A 69 11.14 4.74 8.99
CA LEU A 69 10.92 6.09 9.50
C LEU A 69 9.43 6.33 9.81
N LEU A 70 8.52 5.89 8.95
CA LEU A 70 7.09 5.99 9.23
C LEU A 70 6.71 5.22 10.50
N ASP A 71 7.23 4.00 10.69
CA ASP A 71 6.98 3.20 11.90
C ASP A 71 7.48 3.94 13.16
N GLU A 72 8.65 4.59 13.10
CA GLU A 72 9.17 5.43 14.20
C GLU A 72 8.29 6.65 14.48
N LEU A 73 7.79 7.32 13.44
CA LEU A 73 6.91 8.50 13.57
C LEU A 73 5.53 8.12 14.14
N LEU A 74 4.97 6.98 13.72
CA LEU A 74 3.73 6.43 14.28
C LEU A 74 3.90 6.12 15.76
N ALA A 75 5.01 5.48 16.14
CA ALA A 75 5.31 5.22 17.54
C ALA A 75 5.42 6.51 18.36
N GLY A 76 5.96 7.58 17.77
CA GLY A 76 6.04 8.91 18.39
C GLY A 76 4.68 9.55 18.71
N ILE A 77 3.60 9.12 18.04
CA ILE A 77 2.22 9.55 18.32
C ILE A 77 1.38 8.45 18.98
N GLY A 78 2.00 7.36 19.45
CA GLY A 78 1.32 6.27 20.14
C GLY A 78 0.47 5.38 19.24
N MET A 79 0.75 5.34 17.94
CA MET A 79 0.06 4.49 16.97
C MET A 79 0.99 3.40 16.44
N THR A 80 0.40 2.30 15.96
CA THR A 80 1.09 1.23 15.26
C THR A 80 0.66 1.15 13.80
N ARG A 81 1.45 0.45 12.99
CA ARG A 81 1.22 0.32 11.54
C ARG A 81 -0.10 -0.35 11.18
N ASP A 82 -0.54 -1.28 12.00
CA ASP A 82 -1.81 -1.99 11.86
C ASP A 82 -3.03 -1.16 12.29
N GLN A 83 -2.84 0.04 12.87
CA GLN A 83 -3.92 0.97 13.23
C GLN A 83 -4.15 2.07 12.19
N VAL A 84 -3.36 2.08 11.12
CA VAL A 84 -3.45 3.07 10.03
C VAL A 84 -3.60 2.35 8.70
N PHE A 85 -4.02 3.05 7.65
CA PHE A 85 -3.94 2.53 6.29
C PHE A 85 -2.84 3.25 5.53
N ILE A 86 -2.05 2.51 4.74
CA ILE A 86 -0.92 3.05 3.99
C ILE A 86 -1.07 2.65 2.52
N ALA A 87 -0.94 3.62 1.62
CA ALA A 87 -1.00 3.40 0.18
C ALA A 87 -0.07 4.36 -0.58
N ASN A 88 0.00 4.20 -1.90
CA ASN A 88 0.66 5.14 -2.81
C ASN A 88 -0.31 5.67 -3.85
N VAL A 89 -0.05 6.85 -4.41
CA VAL A 89 -0.78 7.38 -5.58
C VAL A 89 -0.61 6.43 -6.76
N LEU A 90 0.63 6.09 -7.09
CA LEU A 90 0.95 5.07 -8.08
C LEU A 90 0.93 3.67 -7.44
N LYS A 91 0.39 2.69 -8.16
CA LYS A 91 0.34 1.29 -7.69
C LYS A 91 1.43 0.41 -8.29
N CYS A 92 2.24 0.96 -9.19
CA CYS A 92 3.32 0.28 -9.90
C CYS A 92 4.58 1.12 -9.72
N ARG A 93 5.74 0.46 -9.57
CA ARG A 93 7.03 1.15 -9.46
C ARG A 93 7.39 1.88 -10.76
N PRO A 94 7.74 3.18 -10.71
CA PRO A 94 8.36 3.90 -11.81
C PRO A 94 9.77 3.39 -12.14
N PRO A 95 10.23 3.49 -13.40
CA PRO A 95 11.61 3.18 -13.75
C PRO A 95 12.57 4.17 -13.08
N GLY A 96 13.68 3.66 -12.52
CA GLY A 96 14.68 4.45 -11.77
C GLY A 96 15.52 3.59 -10.86
#